data_AF-A0A966LXE6-F1
#
_entry.id   AF-A0A966LXE6-F1
#
_cell.length_a   1.000
_cell.length_b   1.000
_cell.length_c   1.000
_cell.angle_alpha   90.00
_cell.angle_beta   90.00
_cell.angle_gamma   90.00
#
_symmetry.space_group_name_H-M   'P 1'
#
loop_
_entity.id
_entity.type
_entity.pdbx_description
1 polymer ?
#
loop_
_entity_poly.entity_id
_entity_poly.type
_entity_poly.pdbx_seq_one_letter_code
_entity_poly.pdbx_strand_id
1 'polypeptide(L)'
;MIQPGKEKKIFYLLCLYHLIIWTAVPYFSNKNLPLDVIEALAWGQDFNLGYNKHPPLSAWIPGFFFKIFGNKDWIYYLLSQVFIVISFIFLWKLSS
;
A
#
# COMPACT_ATOMS: atom_id res chain seq x y z
N MET A 1 -4.49 8.67 -31.57
CA MET A 1 -3.32 7.80 -31.28
C MET A 1 -2.40 8.54 -30.34
N ILE A 2 -2.12 8.01 -29.15
CA ILE A 2 -1.10 8.58 -28.26
C ILE A 2 0.26 8.38 -28.94
N GLN A 3 1.12 9.40 -28.96
CA GLN A 3 2.45 9.27 -29.54
C GLN A 3 3.28 8.24 -28.76
N PRO A 4 4.02 7.33 -29.42
CA PRO A 4 4.87 6.35 -28.75
C PRO A 4 5.87 7.04 -27.82
N GLY A 5 5.94 6.58 -26.55
CA GLY A 5 6.70 7.17 -25.45
C GLY A 5 5.90 8.09 -24.52
N LYS A 6 4.80 8.71 -25.01
CA LYS A 6 3.95 9.58 -24.18
C LYS A 6 3.10 8.76 -23.21
N GLU A 7 2.72 7.56 -23.59
CA GLU A 7 1.98 6.60 -22.76
C GLU A 7 2.77 6.18 -21.51
N LYS A 8 4.08 5.89 -21.65
CA LYS A 8 4.96 5.58 -20.51
C LYS A 8 5.07 6.74 -19.54
N LYS A 9 5.20 7.97 -20.07
CA LYS A 9 5.25 9.18 -19.24
C LYS A 9 3.95 9.36 -18.46
N ILE A 10 2.80 9.18 -19.10
CA ILE A 10 1.49 9.26 -18.44
C ILE A 10 1.37 8.19 -17.36
N PHE A 11 1.79 6.96 -17.65
CA PHE A 11 1.77 5.85 -16.68
C PHE A 11 2.62 6.15 -15.44
N TYR A 12 3.85 6.63 -15.60
CA TYR A 12 4.70 6.97 -14.45
C TYR A 12 4.15 8.17 -13.66
N LEU A 13 3.55 9.15 -14.33
CA LEU A 13 2.87 10.26 -13.66
C LEU A 13 1.66 9.75 -12.85
N LEU A 14 0.88 8.80 -13.38
CA LEU A 14 -0.21 8.16 -12.65
C LEU A 14 0.30 7.42 -11.41
N CYS A 15 1.38 6.64 -11.54
CA CYS A 15 2.00 5.94 -10.41
C CYS A 15 2.47 6.92 -9.33
N LEU A 16 3.14 8.01 -9.72
CA LEU A 16 3.61 9.04 -8.79
C LEU A 16 2.45 9.78 -8.12
N TYR A 17 1.42 10.11 -8.89
CA TYR A 17 0.20 10.71 -8.39
C TYR A 17 -0.44 9.83 -7.31
N HIS A 18 -0.62 8.53 -7.58
CA HIS A 18 -1.16 7.61 -6.60
C HIS A 18 -0.27 7.51 -5.36
N LEU A 19 1.03 7.32 -5.55
CA LEU A 19 1.98 7.18 -4.45
C LEU A 19 1.97 8.39 -3.51
N ILE A 20 1.95 9.61 -4.05
CA ILE A 20 2.03 10.84 -3.25
C ILE A 20 0.64 11.22 -2.71
N ILE A 21 -0.34 11.40 -3.59
CA ILE A 21 -1.64 11.98 -3.22
C ILE A 21 -2.40 11.04 -2.29
N TRP A 22 -2.44 9.76 -2.61
CA TRP A 22 -3.18 8.78 -1.80
C TRP A 22 -2.39 8.27 -0.59
N THR A 23 -1.15 8.71 -0.39
CA THR A 23 -0.48 8.64 0.91
C THR A 23 -0.80 9.87 1.75
N ALA A 24 -0.67 11.06 1.16
CA ALA A 24 -0.80 12.33 1.87
C ALA A 24 -2.23 12.62 2.31
N VAL A 25 -3.21 12.48 1.40
CA VAL A 25 -4.62 12.81 1.70
C VAL A 25 -5.13 12.05 2.92
N PRO A 26 -5.11 10.69 2.98
CA PRO A 26 -5.61 9.99 4.15
C PRO A 26 -4.80 10.24 5.41
N TYR A 27 -3.48 10.49 5.29
CA TYR A 27 -2.66 10.85 6.44
C TYR A 27 -3.07 12.18 7.09
N PHE A 28 -3.41 13.19 6.27
CA PHE A 28 -3.83 14.49 6.79
C PHE A 28 -5.32 14.55 7.12
N SER A 29 -6.17 13.74 6.47
CA SER A 29 -7.62 13.80 6.66
C SER A 29 -8.14 12.86 7.74
N ASN A 30 -7.51 11.70 7.93
CA ASN A 30 -8.00 10.71 8.88
C ASN A 30 -7.46 10.97 10.27
N LYS A 31 -8.31 10.77 11.28
CA LYS A 31 -7.91 10.88 12.69
C LYS A 31 -7.17 9.64 13.20
N ASN A 32 -7.40 8.49 12.57
CA ASN A 32 -6.83 7.19 12.91
C ASN A 32 -6.68 6.34 11.65
N LEU A 33 -5.90 5.28 11.75
CA LEU A 33 -5.85 4.22 10.74
C LEU A 33 -7.24 3.58 10.53
N PRO A 34 -7.54 3.09 9.31
CA PRO A 34 -8.72 2.28 9.06
C PRO A 34 -8.76 1.04 9.95
N LEU A 35 -9.96 0.60 10.34
CA LEU A 35 -10.15 -0.53 11.26
C LEU A 35 -9.40 -1.79 10.80
N ASP A 36 -9.48 -2.14 9.51
CA ASP A 36 -8.82 -3.33 8.96
C ASP A 36 -7.29 -3.27 9.10
N VAL A 37 -6.70 -2.07 9.03
CA VAL A 37 -5.25 -1.89 9.22
C VAL A 37 -4.87 -2.09 10.68
N ILE A 38 -5.68 -1.58 11.61
CA ILE A 38 -5.47 -1.76 13.05
C ILE A 38 -5.59 -3.24 13.42
N GLU A 39 -6.58 -3.95 12.86
CA GLU A 39 -6.75 -5.39 13.08
C GLU A 39 -5.56 -6.19 12.53
N ALA A 40 -5.10 -5.87 11.32
CA ALA A 40 -3.90 -6.48 10.75
C ALA A 40 -2.63 -6.21 11.57
N LEU A 41 -2.51 -5.03 12.17
CA LEU A 41 -1.41 -4.69 13.08
C LEU A 41 -1.47 -5.45 14.40
N ALA A 42 -2.67 -5.65 14.95
CA ALA A 42 -2.88 -6.43 16.16
C ALA A 42 -2.50 -7.90 15.94
N TRP A 43 -2.93 -8.48 14.82
CA TRP A 43 -2.54 -9.82 14.39
C TRP A 43 -1.05 -9.94 14.05
N GLY A 44 -0.47 -8.89 13.46
CA GLY A 44 0.92 -8.85 13.02
C GLY A 44 1.96 -8.84 14.14
N GLN A 45 1.55 -8.77 15.42
CA GLN A 45 2.50 -8.82 16.54
C GLN A 45 3.14 -10.21 16.70
N ASP A 46 2.34 -11.27 16.55
CA ASP A 46 2.72 -12.65 16.85
C ASP A 46 3.27 -13.41 15.62
N PHE A 47 3.09 -12.88 14.41
CA PHE A 47 3.51 -13.52 13.14
C PHE A 47 3.03 -14.97 12.99
N ASN A 48 1.78 -15.23 13.39
CA ASN A 48 1.15 -16.54 13.23
C ASN A 48 1.03 -16.94 11.75
N LEU A 49 1.04 -18.25 11.47
CA LEU A 49 0.90 -18.80 10.11
C LEU A 49 -0.53 -18.72 9.56
N GLY A 50 -1.49 -18.24 10.36
CA GLY A 50 -2.88 -18.03 9.95
C GLY A 50 -3.65 -17.26 11.02
N TYR A 51 -4.68 -16.54 10.59
CA TYR A 51 -5.55 -15.73 11.46
C TYR A 51 -7.02 -16.08 11.19
N ASN A 52 -7.91 -15.69 12.11
CA ASN A 52 -9.33 -16.07 12.10
C ASN A 52 -10.02 -15.93 10.73
N LYS A 53 -9.66 -14.90 9.94
CA LYS A 53 -10.31 -14.64 8.64
C LYS A 53 -9.35 -14.37 7.47
N HIS A 54 -8.03 -14.43 7.68
CA HIS A 54 -7.04 -14.13 6.63
C HIS A 54 -5.79 -15.03 6.67
N PRO A 55 -5.18 -15.31 5.49
CA PRO A 55 -3.83 -15.84 5.39
C PRO A 55 -2.79 -14.91 6.06
N PRO A 56 -1.60 -15.43 6.40
CA PRO A 56 -0.65 -14.71 7.28
C PRO A 56 -0.11 -13.41 6.68
N LEU A 57 0.03 -13.34 5.36
CA LEU A 57 0.73 -12.25 4.67
C LEU A 57 0.10 -10.87 4.96
N SER A 58 -1.23 -10.79 5.05
CA SER A 58 -1.93 -9.52 5.28
C SER A 58 -1.64 -8.92 6.66
N ALA A 59 -1.26 -9.72 7.64
CA ALA A 59 -0.86 -9.27 8.97
C ALA A 59 0.67 -9.17 9.11
N TRP A 60 1.43 -10.08 8.50
CA TRP A 60 2.89 -10.09 8.57
C TRP A 60 3.53 -8.82 8.02
N ILE A 61 3.06 -8.33 6.88
CA ILE A 61 3.65 -7.15 6.26
C ILE A 61 3.45 -5.91 7.14
N PRO A 62 2.22 -5.50 7.53
CA PRO A 62 2.05 -4.34 8.41
C PRO A 62 2.73 -4.55 9.78
N GLY A 63 2.70 -5.77 10.34
CA GLY A 63 3.41 -6.11 11.58
C GLY A 63 4.93 -5.95 11.48
N PHE A 64 5.54 -6.34 10.35
CA PHE A 64 6.98 -6.17 10.11
C PHE A 64 7.35 -4.69 10.03
N PHE A 65 6.57 -3.89 9.30
CA PHE A 65 6.79 -2.45 9.23
C PHE A 65 6.56 -1.78 10.59
N PHE A 66 5.58 -2.23 11.39
CA PHE A 66 5.39 -1.76 12.75
C PHE A 66 6.62 -2.03 13.64
N LYS A 67 7.26 -3.20 13.53
CA LYS A 67 8.48 -3.50 14.29
C LYS A 67 9.65 -2.55 13.96
N ILE A 68 9.74 -2.08 12.72
CA ILE A 68 10.82 -1.18 12.27
C ILE A 68 10.51 0.28 12.58
N PHE A 69 9.28 0.72 12.32
CA PHE A 69 8.94 2.14 12.29
C PHE A 69 8.01 2.60 13.41
N GLY A 70 7.41 1.66 14.15
CA GLY A 70 6.45 1.92 15.21
C GLY A 70 5.13 2.48 14.71
N ASN A 71 4.45 3.23 15.59
CA ASN A 71 3.13 3.79 15.36
C ASN A 71 3.18 5.07 14.50
N LYS A 72 3.57 4.93 13.23
CA LYS A 72 3.61 6.04 12.25
C LYS A 72 2.58 5.81 11.16
N ASP A 73 1.42 6.43 11.29
CA ASP A 73 0.26 6.19 10.41
C ASP A 73 0.55 6.38 8.91
N TRP A 74 1.36 7.39 8.55
CA TRP A 74 1.74 7.64 7.15
C TRP A 74 2.42 6.46 6.47
N ILE A 75 3.06 5.57 7.24
CA ILE A 75 3.76 4.40 6.71
C ILE A 75 2.77 3.37 6.19
N TYR A 76 1.62 3.21 6.86
CA TYR A 76 0.61 2.25 6.42
C TYR A 76 -0.16 2.74 5.19
N TYR A 77 -0.36 4.05 5.08
CA TYR A 77 -0.86 4.66 3.85
C TYR A 77 0.14 4.53 2.71
N LEU A 78 1.43 4.80 2.95
CA LEU A 78 2.49 4.61 1.95
C LEU A 78 2.61 3.15 1.51
N LEU A 79 2.60 2.22 2.46
CA LEU A 79 2.69 0.78 2.20
C LEU A 79 1.53 0.32 1.30
N SER A 80 0.31 0.79 1.57
CA SER A 80 -0.85 0.54 0.71
C SER A 80 -0.61 1.06 -0.72
N GLN A 81 -0.13 2.30 -0.86
CA GLN A 81 0.15 2.86 -2.18
C GLN A 81 1.28 2.14 -2.93
N VAL A 82 2.29 1.61 -2.22
CA VAL A 82 3.33 0.78 -2.83
C VAL A 82 2.72 -0.49 -3.46
N PHE A 83 1.80 -1.18 -2.78
CA PHE A 83 1.11 -2.34 -3.36
C PHE A 83 0.25 -1.98 -4.58
N ILE A 84 -0.43 -0.83 -4.55
CA ILE A 84 -1.21 -0.33 -5.68
C ILE A 84 -0.30 -0.04 -6.88
N VAL A 85 0.81 0.67 -6.67
CA VAL A 85 1.78 0.98 -7.75
C VAL A 85 2.41 -0.28 -8.31
N ILE A 86 2.79 -1.25 -7.46
CA ILE A 86 3.27 -2.56 -7.91
C ILE A 86 2.21 -3.24 -8.80
N SER A 87 0.94 -3.22 -8.39
CA SER A 87 -0.17 -3.79 -9.16
C SER A 87 -0.32 -3.10 -10.51
N PHE A 88 -0.24 -1.76 -10.57
CA PHE A 88 -0.24 -1.02 -11.83
C PHE A 88 0.92 -1.42 -12.75
N ILE A 89 2.12 -1.62 -12.21
CA ILE A 89 3.28 -2.07 -13.01
C ILE A 89 3.05 -3.44 -13.61
N PHE A 90 2.52 -4.40 -12.84
CA PHE A 90 2.22 -5.73 -13.36
C PHE A 90 1.09 -5.72 -14.40
N LEU A 91 0.03 -4.95 -14.17
CA LEU A 91 -1.06 -4.79 -15.13
C LEU A 91 -0.58 -4.13 -16.43
N TRP A 92 0.27 -3.11 -16.34
CA TRP A 92 0.88 -2.48 -17.51
C TRP A 92 1.70 -3.48 -18.32
N LYS A 93 2.54 -4.28 -17.64
CA LYS A 93 3.34 -5.33 -18.28
C LYS A 93 2.49 -6.43 -18.92
N LEU A 94 1.36 -6.78 -18.33
CA LEU A 94 0.44 -7.79 -18.86
C LEU A 94 -0.34 -7.29 -20.08
N SER A 95 -0.67 -6.00 -20.10
CA SER A 95 -1.42 -5.36 -21.19
C SER A 95 -0.55 -4.89 -22.37
N SER A 96 0.77 -4.84 -22.20
CA SER A 96 1.75 -4.40 -23.21
C SER A 96 2.18 -5.57 -24.10
#